data_AF-A0A2N3LEM3-F1
#
_entry.id   AF-A0A2N3LEM3-F1
#
_cell.length_a   1.000
_cell.length_b   1.000
_cell.length_c   1.000
_cell.angle_alpha   90.00
_cell.angle_beta   90.00
_cell.angle_gamma   90.00
#
_symmetry.space_group_name_H-M   'P 1'
#
loop_
_entity.id
_entity.type
_entity.pdbx_description
1 polymer ?
#
loop_
_entity_poly.entity_id
_entity_poly.type
_entity_poly.pdbx_seq_one_letter_code
_entity_poly.pdbx_strand_id
1 'polypeptide(L)'
;MSCGKKEAVILLLKEIRKKNNLTQYEVSQMLNLTLRQYQRIEKGESFLAQDKLNTLEDIFKTPQRVLLAKSYEEVPEFLKNFLP
;
A
#
# COMPACT_ATOMS: atom_id res chain seq x y z
N MET A 1 -5.88 31.32 -0.94
CA MET A 1 -5.63 30.10 -1.71
C MET A 1 -4.19 29.66 -1.43
N SER A 2 -3.97 28.61 -0.64
CA SER A 2 -2.66 27.99 -0.53
C SER A 2 -2.84 26.49 -0.74
N CYS A 3 -2.58 26.07 -1.98
CA CYS A 3 -2.44 24.69 -2.39
C CYS A 3 -1.06 24.22 -1.91
N GLY A 4 -0.94 23.94 -0.61
CA GLY A 4 0.30 23.48 0.00
C GLY A 4 0.45 21.97 -0.17
N LYS A 5 1.12 21.55 -1.24
CA LYS A 5 1.68 20.21 -1.51
C LYS A 5 0.74 19.03 -1.23
N LYS A 6 0.05 18.56 -2.28
CA LYS A 6 -0.37 17.14 -2.34
C LYS A 6 0.90 16.29 -2.51
N GLU A 7 1.64 16.09 -1.43
CA GLU A 7 2.75 15.16 -1.39
C GLU A 7 2.18 13.78 -1.71
N ALA A 8 2.53 13.26 -2.89
CA ALA A 8 2.08 11.98 -3.35
C ALA A 8 2.66 10.92 -2.42
N VAL A 9 1.86 10.50 -1.42
CA VAL A 9 2.10 9.30 -0.62
C VAL A 9 1.97 8.12 -1.58
N ILE A 10 3.04 7.82 -2.32
CA ILE A 10 3.15 6.60 -3.08
C ILE A 10 3.59 5.54 -2.08
N LEU A 11 2.59 4.89 -1.48
CA LEU A 11 2.78 3.80 -0.53
C LEU A 11 3.63 2.70 -1.16
N LEU A 12 4.55 2.15 -0.37
CA LEU A 12 5.27 0.91 -0.70
C LEU A 12 4.33 -0.19 -1.20
N LEU A 13 3.08 -0.21 -0.73
CA LEU A 13 1.98 -1.02 -1.25
C LEU A 13 1.90 -1.07 -2.79
N LYS A 14 2.02 0.07 -3.48
CA LYS A 14 1.93 0.15 -4.94
C LYS A 14 3.11 -0.55 -5.61
N GLU A 15 4.32 -0.34 -5.10
CA GLU A 15 5.54 -0.94 -5.65
C GLU A 15 5.58 -2.45 -5.38
N ILE A 16 5.20 -2.87 -4.17
CA ILE A 16 5.03 -4.28 -3.80
C ILE A 16 3.98 -4.95 -4.71
N ARG A 17 2.82 -4.31 -4.93
CA ARG A 17 1.79 -4.82 -5.85
C ARG A 17 2.36 -5.05 -7.25
N LYS A 18 3.06 -4.06 -7.81
CA LYS A 18 3.66 -4.17 -9.16
C LYS A 18 4.69 -5.29 -9.23
N LYS A 19 5.54 -5.45 -8.19
CA LYS A 19 6.52 -6.54 -8.11
C LYS A 19 5.86 -7.93 -8.09
N ASN A 20 4.64 -8.00 -7.56
CA ASN A 20 3.80 -9.20 -7.58
C ASN A 20 3.01 -9.36 -8.90
N ASN A 21 3.22 -8.49 -9.90
CA ASN A 21 2.51 -8.49 -11.19
C ASN A 21 0.97 -8.41 -11.07
N LEU A 22 0.46 -7.81 -10.00
CA LEU A 22 -0.98 -7.63 -9.79
C LEU A 22 -1.44 -6.26 -10.27
N THR A 23 -2.60 -6.21 -10.89
CA THR A 23 -3.31 -4.98 -11.24
C THR A 23 -4.02 -4.41 -10.01
N GLN A 24 -4.36 -3.11 -10.06
CA GLN A 24 -5.19 -2.49 -9.02
C GLN A 24 -6.57 -3.16 -8.90
N TYR A 25 -7.11 -3.66 -10.02
CA TYR A 25 -8.39 -4.36 -10.05
C TYR A 25 -8.31 -5.69 -9.30
N GLU A 26 -7.32 -6.53 -9.58
CA GLU A 26 -7.17 -7.83 -8.90
C GLU A 26 -7.06 -7.68 -7.39
N VAL A 27 -6.21 -6.77 -6.90
CA VAL A 27 -6.08 -6.54 -5.45
C VAL A 27 -7.39 -6.00 -4.86
N SER A 28 -8.11 -5.13 -5.58
CA SER A 28 -9.43 -4.68 -5.12
C SER A 28 -10.41 -5.83 -4.94
N GLN A 29 -10.42 -6.81 -5.87
CA GLN A 29 -11.27 -7.99 -5.76
C GLN A 29 -10.86 -8.87 -4.58
N MET A 30 -9.56 -9.09 -4.39
CA MET A 30 -9.02 -9.85 -3.24
C MET A 30 -9.40 -9.23 -1.90
N LEU A 31 -9.49 -7.90 -1.82
CA LEU A 31 -9.86 -7.16 -0.61
C LEU A 31 -11.37 -6.92 -0.46
N ASN A 32 -12.18 -7.40 -1.39
CA ASN A 32 -13.61 -7.08 -1.48
C ASN A 32 -13.87 -5.55 -1.42
N LEU A 33 -13.13 -4.81 -2.25
CA LEU A 33 -13.22 -3.36 -2.40
C LEU A 33 -13.60 -3.01 -3.83
N THR A 34 -14.20 -1.84 -4.00
CA THR A 34 -14.31 -1.23 -5.32
C THR A 34 -12.91 -0.79 -5.81
N LEU A 35 -12.69 -0.81 -7.12
CA LEU A 35 -11.45 -0.29 -7.72
C LEU A 35 -11.15 1.15 -7.26
N ARG A 36 -12.18 2.01 -7.17
CA ARG A 36 -12.04 3.39 -6.71
C ARG A 36 -11.55 3.50 -5.27
N GLN A 37 -12.04 2.65 -4.37
CA GLN A 37 -11.55 2.60 -2.98
C GLN A 37 -10.06 2.23 -2.96
N TYR A 38 -9.68 1.17 -3.68
CA TYR A 38 -8.29 0.73 -3.73
C TYR A 38 -7.35 1.79 -4.34
N GLN A 39 -7.79 2.49 -5.39
CA GLN A 39 -7.05 3.61 -5.97
C GLN A 39 -6.84 4.79 -5.00
N ARG A 40 -7.84 5.09 -4.14
CA ARG A 40 -7.71 6.10 -3.09
C ARG A 40 -6.73 5.67 -2.02
N ILE A 41 -6.73 4.39 -1.67
CA ILE A 41 -5.76 3.81 -0.73
C ILE A 41 -4.35 3.95 -1.28
N GLU A 42 -4.06 3.54 -2.53
CA GLU A 42 -2.72 3.69 -3.13
C GLU A 42 -2.25 5.15 -3.28
N LYS A 43 -3.18 6.11 -3.24
CA LYS A 43 -2.89 7.55 -3.25
C LYS A 43 -2.72 8.14 -1.84
N GLY A 44 -2.95 7.36 -0.78
CA GLY A 44 -2.98 7.83 0.60
C GLY A 44 -4.21 8.68 0.96
N GLU A 45 -5.28 8.64 0.15
CA GLU A 45 -6.53 9.39 0.38
C GLU A 45 -7.55 8.63 1.26
N SER A 46 -7.24 7.39 1.64
CA SER A 46 -8.09 6.52 2.45
C SER A 46 -7.26 5.45 3.14
N PHE A 47 -7.73 4.96 4.29
CA PHE A 47 -7.08 3.94 5.08
C PHE A 47 -7.85 2.61 5.01
N LEU A 48 -7.12 1.52 5.11
CA LEU A 48 -7.69 0.17 5.21
C LEU A 48 -8.07 -0.14 6.66
N ALA A 49 -9.14 -0.91 6.81
CA ALA A 49 -9.44 -1.56 8.08
C ALA A 49 -8.49 -2.74 8.33
N GLN A 50 -8.37 -3.14 9.60
CA GLN A 50 -7.37 -4.13 10.03
C GLN A 50 -7.53 -5.49 9.33
N ASP A 51 -8.75 -5.93 9.06
CA ASP A 51 -9.07 -7.14 8.31
C ASP A 51 -8.38 -7.16 6.95
N LYS A 52 -8.48 -6.06 6.20
CA LYS A 52 -7.89 -5.93 4.87
C LYS A 52 -6.37 -5.76 4.92
N LEU A 53 -5.84 -5.15 5.96
CA LEU A 53 -4.39 -5.08 6.19
C LEU A 53 -3.80 -6.47 6.40
N ASN A 54 -4.46 -7.32 7.18
CA ASN A 54 -4.05 -8.71 7.36
C ASN A 54 -4.07 -9.46 6.02
N THR A 55 -5.13 -9.29 5.22
CA THR A 55 -5.21 -9.88 3.88
C THR A 55 -4.07 -9.42 2.97
N LEU A 56 -3.70 -8.13 3.00
CA LEU A 56 -2.57 -7.63 2.22
C LEU A 56 -1.23 -8.21 2.66
N GLU A 57 -1.01 -8.33 3.97
CA GLU A 57 0.19 -8.97 4.52
C GLU A 57 0.29 -10.42 4.06
N ASP A 58 -0.84 -11.15 4.04
CA ASP A 58 -0.89 -12.53 3.56
C ASP A 58 -0.63 -12.66 2.06
N ILE A 59 -1.19 -11.77 1.23
CA ILE A 59 -1.01 -11.76 -0.23
C ILE A 59 0.44 -11.44 -0.59
N PHE A 60 1.00 -10.40 0.03
CA PHE A 60 2.31 -9.87 -0.33
C PHE A 60 3.46 -10.43 0.47
N LYS A 61 3.19 -11.27 1.48
CA LYS A 61 4.19 -11.81 2.42
C LYS A 61 5.11 -10.71 2.97
N THR A 62 4.52 -9.55 3.21
CA THR A 62 5.22 -8.32 3.58
C THR A 62 4.55 -7.70 4.81
N PRO A 63 5.29 -7.40 5.89
CA PRO A 63 4.69 -6.83 7.10
C PRO A 63 3.93 -5.52 6.82
N GLN A 64 2.81 -5.31 7.52
CA GLN A 64 1.99 -4.11 7.39
C GLN A 64 2.78 -2.80 7.56
N ARG A 65 3.77 -2.78 8.46
CA ARG A 65 4.66 -1.62 8.66
C ARG A 65 5.44 -1.25 7.39
N VAL A 66 5.81 -2.24 6.58
CA VAL A 66 6.47 -2.02 5.29
C VAL A 66 5.45 -1.61 4.24
N LEU A 67 4.31 -2.32 4.14
CA LEU A 67 3.24 -1.98 3.19
C LEU A 67 2.76 -0.53 3.31
N LEU A 68 2.69 -0.02 4.54
CA LEU A 68 2.15 1.30 4.86
C LEU A 68 3.21 2.40 5.05
N ALA A 69 4.50 2.10 4.88
CA ALA A 69 5.54 3.12 4.98
C ALA A 69 5.45 4.11 3.81
N LYS A 70 5.76 5.38 4.08
CA LYS A 70 5.67 6.44 3.06
C LYS A 70 6.89 6.45 2.14
N SER A 71 8.01 5.93 2.60
CA SER A 71 9.25 5.82 1.83
C SER A 71 10.11 4.67 2.35
N TYR A 72 11.19 4.35 1.63
CA TYR A 72 12.10 3.26 1.99
C TYR A 72 12.91 3.63 3.25
N GLU A 73 13.15 4.92 3.48
CA GLU A 73 13.87 5.47 4.62
C GLU A 73 13.09 5.35 5.93
N GLU A 74 11.75 5.36 5.87
CA GLU A 74 10.89 5.18 7.05
C GLU A 74 10.82 3.70 7.50
N VAL A 75 11.26 2.76 6.67
CA VAL A 75 11.29 1.35 7.01
C VAL A 75 12.46 1.07 7.97
N PRO A 76 12.20 0.53 9.18
CA PRO A 76 13.26 0.15 10.10
C PRO A 76 14.26 -0.81 9.44
N GLU A 77 15.54 -0.67 9.78
CA GLU A 77 16.63 -1.46 9.18
C GLU A 77 16.34 -2.96 9.16
N PHE A 78 15.82 -3.50 10.27
CA PHE A 78 15.50 -4.93 10.42
C PHE A 78 14.32 -5.41 9.58
N LEU A 79 13.61 -4.53 8.88
CA LEU A 79 12.51 -4.85 7.95
C LEU A 79 12.86 -4.57 6.48
N LYS A 80 14.07 -4.07 6.19
CA LYS A 80 14.47 -3.73 4.81
C LYS A 80 14.56 -4.94 3.89
N ASN A 81 14.68 -6.15 4.44
CA ASN A 81 14.62 -7.40 3.70
C ASN A 81 13.26 -7.67 3.02
N PHE A 82 12.20 -6.95 3.42
CA PHE A 82 10.88 -7.03 2.80
C PHE A 82 10.62 -5.91 1.77
N LEU A 83 11.59 -5.03 1.53
CA LEU A 83 11.46 -4.03 0.47
C LEU A 83 11.47 -4.71 -0.92
N PRO A 84 10.68 -4.19 -1.88
CA PRO A 84 10.68 -4.69 -3.24
C PRO A 84 11.99 -4.40 -3.98
#